data_AF-A0A2T2S8A7-F1
#
_entry.id   AF-A0A2T2S8A7-F1
#
_cell.length_a   1.000
_cell.length_b   1.000
_cell.length_c   1.000
_cell.angle_alpha   90.00
_cell.angle_beta   90.00
_cell.angle_gamma   90.00
#
_symmetry.space_group_name_H-M   'P 1'
#
loop_
_entity.id
_entity.type
_entity.pdbx_description
1 polymer ?
#
loop_
_entity_poly.entity_id
_entity_poly.type
_entity_poly.pdbx_seq_one_letter_code
_entity_poly.pdbx_strand_id
1 'polypeptide(L)'
;MSSSCPDATPAWVAGADGYRDGWAVVLYQPATGTIRCRTVEDVDALLALPEAPAVLGVDMVIGLPDRAEPGGRSCDRAARQLLGHPRGTSVFSPPAHAALDADTYDEAQRRNRATGPDAPGLTKQTFHLMPKMQALADRMTPARQECVREVHPELAFYAMNGDAPVEASKHAEAGRTARMDLLAA
;
A
#
# COMPACT_ATOMS: atom_id res chain seq x y z
N MET A 1 -34.34 -25.24 20.24
CA MET A 1 -34.56 -24.52 18.96
C MET A 1 -33.22 -23.90 18.59
N SER A 2 -32.49 -24.54 17.68
CA SER A 2 -31.20 -24.04 17.19
C SER A 2 -31.43 -22.76 16.40
N SER A 3 -30.99 -21.63 16.92
CA SER A 3 -30.73 -20.44 16.11
C SER A 3 -29.44 -20.69 15.34
N SER A 4 -29.56 -21.05 14.07
CA SER A 4 -28.42 -20.96 13.15
C SER A 4 -27.98 -19.50 13.12
N CYS A 5 -26.71 -19.24 13.46
CA CYS A 5 -26.05 -18.03 12.99
C CYS A 5 -26.28 -17.96 11.47
N PRO A 6 -26.65 -16.80 10.90
CA PRO A 6 -26.63 -16.67 9.45
C PRO A 6 -25.22 -16.99 8.99
N ASP A 7 -25.08 -17.93 8.06
CA ASP A 7 -23.83 -18.17 7.33
C ASP A 7 -23.32 -16.81 6.89
N ALA A 8 -22.22 -16.35 7.47
CA ALA A 8 -21.58 -15.12 7.04
C ALA A 8 -21.25 -15.34 5.57
N THR A 9 -21.92 -14.59 4.67
CA THR A 9 -21.54 -14.54 3.26
C THR A 9 -20.03 -14.40 3.20
N PRO A 10 -19.30 -15.30 2.55
CA PRO A 10 -17.86 -15.32 2.71
C PRO A 10 -17.30 -14.00 2.21
N ALA A 11 -16.76 -13.22 3.14
CA ALA A 11 -16.35 -11.86 2.86
C ALA A 11 -15.17 -11.88 1.89
N TRP A 12 -15.26 -11.09 0.84
CA TRP A 12 -14.12 -10.83 -0.03
C TRP A 12 -13.03 -10.07 0.75
N VAL A 13 -11.78 -10.39 0.48
CA VAL A 13 -10.63 -9.53 0.77
C VAL A 13 -9.97 -9.14 -0.53
N ALA A 14 -9.34 -7.98 -0.59
CA ALA A 14 -8.72 -7.47 -1.80
C ALA A 14 -7.36 -6.84 -1.53
N GLY A 15 -6.44 -7.00 -2.48
CA GLY A 15 -5.19 -6.25 -2.59
C GLY A 15 -5.19 -5.42 -3.87
N ALA A 16 -4.69 -4.18 -3.81
CA ALA A 16 -4.63 -3.27 -4.94
C ALA A 16 -3.25 -2.61 -5.07
N ASP A 17 -2.75 -2.52 -6.30
CA ASP A 17 -1.52 -1.82 -6.66
C ASP A 17 -1.78 -0.83 -7.81
N GLY A 18 -1.15 0.34 -7.72
CA GLY A 18 -1.35 1.44 -8.65
C GLY A 18 -0.37 1.39 -9.81
N TYR A 19 -0.89 1.43 -11.04
CA TYR A 19 -0.08 1.64 -12.25
C TYR A 19 -0.46 2.95 -12.95
N ARG A 20 0.28 3.35 -13.98
CA ARG A 20 0.14 4.66 -14.66
C ARG A 20 -1.31 5.07 -14.91
N ASP A 21 -2.14 4.15 -15.43
CA ASP A 21 -3.47 4.45 -15.95
C ASP A 21 -4.60 3.78 -15.13
N GLY A 22 -4.32 3.33 -13.91
CA GLY A 22 -5.34 2.71 -13.06
C GLY A 22 -4.81 1.93 -11.86
N TRP A 23 -5.61 0.97 -11.41
CA TRP A 23 -5.31 0.07 -10.31
C TRP A 23 -5.55 -1.37 -10.71
N ALA A 24 -4.59 -2.25 -10.42
CA ALA A 24 -4.78 -3.69 -10.52
C ALA A 24 -5.27 -4.19 -9.16
N VAL A 25 -6.35 -4.97 -9.15
CA VAL A 25 -6.98 -5.49 -7.93
C VAL A 25 -7.07 -7.00 -8.01
N VAL A 26 -6.60 -7.68 -6.97
CA VAL A 26 -6.80 -9.12 -6.75
C VAL A 26 -7.75 -9.29 -5.58
N LEU A 27 -8.89 -9.95 -5.83
CA LEU A 27 -9.88 -10.28 -4.83
C LEU A 27 -9.84 -11.77 -4.52
N TYR A 28 -9.96 -12.11 -3.25
CA TYR A 28 -9.98 -13.47 -2.76
C TYR A 28 -11.16 -13.69 -1.82
N GLN A 29 -11.89 -14.79 -2.03
CA GLN A 29 -12.98 -15.23 -1.18
C GLN A 29 -12.55 -16.50 -0.43
N PRO A 30 -12.12 -16.41 0.84
CA PRO A 30 -11.48 -17.53 1.53
C PRO A 30 -12.33 -18.81 1.61
N ALA A 31 -13.63 -18.70 1.87
CA ALA A 31 -14.47 -19.89 2.05
C ALA A 31 -14.65 -20.72 0.78
N THR A 32 -14.49 -20.11 -0.39
CA THR A 32 -14.64 -20.79 -1.68
C THR A 32 -13.31 -20.97 -2.42
N GLY A 33 -12.24 -20.36 -1.90
CA GLY A 33 -10.96 -20.25 -2.61
C GLY A 33 -11.04 -19.45 -3.92
N THR A 34 -12.12 -18.71 -4.16
CA THR A 34 -12.32 -18.01 -5.43
C THR A 34 -11.42 -16.79 -5.53
N ILE A 35 -10.70 -16.67 -6.65
CA ILE A 35 -9.88 -15.51 -6.99
C ILE A 35 -10.50 -14.77 -8.16
N ARG A 36 -10.52 -13.43 -8.08
CA ARG A 36 -10.93 -12.56 -9.19
C ARG A 36 -9.94 -11.43 -9.36
N CYS A 37 -9.58 -11.13 -10.61
CA CYS A 37 -8.74 -9.99 -10.94
C CYS A 37 -9.58 -8.90 -11.61
N ARG A 38 -9.30 -7.64 -11.28
CA ARG A 38 -9.90 -6.46 -11.92
C ARG A 38 -8.82 -5.43 -12.24
N THR A 39 -9.11 -4.61 -13.24
CA THR A 39 -8.48 -3.30 -13.39
C THR A 39 -9.55 -2.23 -13.28
N VAL A 40 -9.27 -1.16 -12.56
CA VAL A 40 -10.17 -0.01 -12.40
C VAL A 40 -9.42 1.28 -12.69
N GLU A 41 -10.11 2.27 -13.26
CA GLU A 41 -9.49 3.49 -13.79
C GLU A 41 -8.97 4.44 -12.70
N ASP A 42 -9.65 4.52 -11.55
CA ASP A 42 -9.36 5.52 -10.53
C ASP A 42 -9.69 5.04 -9.10
N VAL A 43 -9.51 5.95 -8.14
CA VAL A 43 -9.76 5.66 -6.71
C VAL A 43 -11.25 5.53 -6.42
N ASP A 44 -12.14 6.23 -7.14
CA ASP A 44 -13.58 6.10 -6.92
C ASP A 44 -14.07 4.71 -7.32
N ALA A 45 -13.64 4.23 -8.50
CA ALA A 45 -13.91 2.88 -8.96
C ALA A 45 -13.27 1.81 -8.05
N LEU A 46 -12.07 2.08 -7.51
CA LEU A 46 -11.42 1.20 -6.52
C LEU A 46 -12.21 1.11 -5.20
N LEU A 47 -12.78 2.21 -4.72
CA LEU A 47 -13.55 2.25 -3.48
C LEU A 47 -14.99 1.75 -3.68
N ALA A 48 -15.47 1.67 -4.92
CA ALA A 48 -16.82 1.23 -5.29
C ALA A 48 -16.85 -0.21 -5.87
N LEU A 49 -15.83 -1.03 -5.59
CA LEU A 49 -15.78 -2.42 -6.06
C LEU A 49 -17.08 -3.17 -5.71
N PRO A 50 -17.74 -3.82 -6.68
CA PRO A 50 -19.04 -4.47 -6.47
C PRO A 50 -18.97 -5.67 -5.53
N GLU A 51 -17.79 -6.27 -5.37
CA GLU A 51 -17.55 -7.33 -4.38
C GLU A 51 -17.60 -6.85 -2.93
N ALA A 52 -17.50 -5.53 -2.69
CA ALA A 52 -17.51 -4.90 -1.38
C ALA A 52 -16.60 -5.65 -0.37
N PRO A 53 -15.28 -5.73 -0.62
CA PRO A 53 -14.39 -6.50 0.24
C PRO A 53 -14.40 -5.96 1.68
N ALA A 54 -14.43 -6.86 2.65
CA ALA A 54 -14.36 -6.51 4.07
C ALA A 54 -13.03 -5.82 4.42
N VAL A 55 -11.96 -6.15 3.68
CA VAL A 55 -10.67 -5.46 3.74
C VAL A 55 -10.12 -5.25 2.34
N LEU A 56 -9.70 -4.01 2.05
CA LEU A 56 -8.97 -3.61 0.86
C LEU A 56 -7.58 -3.11 1.26
N GLY A 57 -6.54 -3.92 1.03
CA GLY A 57 -5.15 -3.51 1.15
C GLY A 57 -4.68 -2.75 -0.09
N VAL A 58 -4.18 -1.54 0.06
CA VAL A 58 -3.68 -0.71 -1.04
C VAL A 58 -2.17 -0.49 -0.88
N ASP A 59 -1.38 -0.84 -1.90
CA ASP A 59 0.06 -0.53 -1.97
C ASP A 59 0.27 0.95 -2.35
N MET A 60 -0.19 1.83 -1.45
CA MET A 60 -0.05 3.27 -1.57
C MET A 60 -0.15 3.92 -0.20
N VAL A 61 0.58 5.02 -0.02
CA VAL A 61 0.58 5.80 1.21
C VAL A 61 -0.84 6.27 1.54
N ILE A 62 -1.30 5.97 2.76
CA ILE A 62 -2.52 6.49 3.36
C ILE A 62 -2.16 7.19 4.68
N GLY A 63 -2.60 8.43 4.85
CA GLY A 63 -2.24 9.24 6.01
C GLY A 63 -0.86 9.87 5.85
N LEU A 64 -0.77 10.86 4.96
CA LEU A 64 0.43 11.68 4.75
C LEU A 64 0.67 12.57 5.98
N PRO A 65 1.93 12.73 6.42
CA PRO A 65 2.24 13.59 7.55
C PRO A 65 2.17 15.07 7.16
N ASP A 66 1.91 15.94 8.14
CA ASP A 66 2.00 17.40 7.94
C ASP A 66 3.43 17.86 7.67
N ARG A 67 4.41 17.15 8.27
CA ARG A 67 5.84 17.40 8.09
C ARG A 67 6.55 16.16 7.60
N ALA A 68 7.42 16.33 6.62
CA ALA A 68 8.28 15.25 6.18
C ALA A 68 9.37 15.00 7.23
N GLU A 69 9.54 13.74 7.63
CA GLU A 69 10.52 13.33 8.62
C GLU A 69 11.57 12.41 8.01
N PRO A 70 12.84 12.46 8.46
CA PRO A 70 13.81 11.43 8.16
C PRO A 70 13.29 10.04 8.55
N GLY A 71 13.29 9.11 7.59
CA GLY A 71 12.71 7.78 7.79
C GLY A 71 11.18 7.72 7.75
N GLY A 72 10.46 8.80 7.44
CA GLY A 72 9.00 8.76 7.27
C GLY A 72 8.25 8.62 8.59
N ARG A 73 7.00 8.15 8.54
CA ARG A 73 6.09 7.97 9.69
C ARG A 73 6.56 6.85 10.61
N SER A 74 5.91 6.70 11.77
CA SER A 74 6.18 5.60 12.71
C SER A 74 6.04 4.21 12.07
N CYS A 75 5.01 3.99 11.25
CA CYS A 75 4.82 2.75 10.50
C CYS A 75 5.94 2.49 9.49
N ASP A 76 6.40 3.53 8.77
CA ASP A 76 7.49 3.42 7.79
C ASP A 76 8.81 3.03 8.46
N ARG A 77 9.10 3.58 9.64
CA ARG A 77 10.29 3.23 10.43
C ARG A 77 10.21 1.80 10.96
N ALA A 78 9.05 1.40 11.47
CA ALA A 78 8.83 0.03 11.94
C ALA A 78 8.96 -1.00 10.80
N ALA A 79 8.38 -0.70 9.63
CA ALA A 79 8.50 -1.53 8.43
C ALA A 79 9.97 -1.76 8.03
N ARG A 80 10.80 -0.70 8.08
CA ARG A 80 12.24 -0.82 7.79
C ARG A 80 12.98 -1.67 8.81
N GLN A 81 12.61 -1.57 10.08
CA GLN A 81 13.22 -2.38 11.14
C GLN A 81 12.91 -3.86 10.95
N LEU A 82 11.65 -4.21 10.64
CA LEU A 82 11.24 -5.60 10.36
C LEU A 82 11.98 -6.18 9.14
N LEU A 83 12.07 -5.40 8.05
CA LEU A 83 12.71 -5.87 6.82
C LEU A 83 14.23 -5.92 6.89
N GLY A 84 14.86 -5.11 7.75
CA GLY A 84 16.31 -5.08 7.94
C GLY A 84 17.11 -4.69 6.68
N HIS A 85 18.44 -4.71 6.74
CA HIS A 85 19.26 -4.51 5.54
C HIS A 85 19.39 -5.82 4.73
N PRO A 86 19.26 -5.81 3.39
CA PRO A 86 19.05 -4.65 2.52
C PRO A 86 17.58 -4.32 2.23
N ARG A 87 16.61 -5.10 2.73
CA ARG A 87 15.20 -5.02 2.28
C ARG A 87 14.45 -3.78 2.78
N GLY A 88 14.83 -3.19 3.90
CA GLY A 88 14.27 -1.94 4.42
C GLY A 88 14.41 -0.75 3.46
N THR A 89 15.34 -0.80 2.51
CA THR A 89 15.45 0.20 1.43
C THR A 89 14.26 0.21 0.48
N SER A 90 13.45 -0.86 0.45
CA SER A 90 12.23 -0.92 -0.36
C SER A 90 11.10 -0.04 0.19
N VAL A 91 11.13 0.28 1.48
CA VAL A 91 10.17 1.17 2.12
C VAL A 91 10.61 2.61 1.87
N PHE A 92 9.91 3.31 0.99
CA PHE A 92 10.17 4.74 0.75
C PHE A 92 9.46 5.59 1.81
N SER A 93 10.00 6.79 2.11
CA SER A 93 9.33 7.73 3.00
C SER A 93 8.31 8.56 2.22
N PRO A 94 7.09 8.74 2.75
CA PRO A 94 6.09 9.58 2.11
C PRO A 94 6.51 11.06 2.09
N PRO A 95 6.02 11.85 1.12
CA PRO A 95 6.13 13.30 1.18
C PRO A 95 5.25 13.86 2.31
N ALA A 96 5.48 15.11 2.69
CA ALA A 96 4.49 15.86 3.46
C ALA A 96 3.23 16.12 2.63
N HIS A 97 2.06 16.18 3.27
CA HIS A 97 0.79 16.44 2.59
C HIS A 97 0.83 17.71 1.72
N ALA A 98 1.41 18.79 2.23
CA ALA A 98 1.52 20.08 1.52
C ALA A 98 2.35 20.02 0.22
N ALA A 99 3.14 18.96 0.00
CA ALA A 99 3.89 18.80 -1.23
C ALA A 99 3.03 18.26 -2.38
N LEU A 100 1.90 17.59 -2.11
CA LEU A 100 1.09 16.90 -3.13
C LEU A 100 0.64 17.79 -4.28
N ASP A 101 0.26 19.03 -4.00
CA ASP A 101 -0.26 19.99 -4.98
C ASP A 101 0.84 20.64 -5.85
N ALA A 102 2.00 19.98 -6.00
CA ALA A 102 3.12 20.50 -6.78
C ALA A 102 3.11 19.97 -8.22
N ASP A 103 3.10 20.88 -9.19
CA ASP A 103 3.09 20.52 -10.63
C ASP A 103 4.44 20.02 -11.15
N THR A 104 5.53 20.36 -10.45
CA THR A 104 6.89 20.00 -10.85
C THR A 104 7.67 19.36 -9.71
N TYR A 105 8.66 18.54 -10.06
CA TYR A 105 9.53 17.89 -9.08
C TYR A 105 10.27 18.90 -8.20
N ASP A 106 10.74 20.01 -8.79
CA ASP A 106 11.47 21.04 -8.05
C ASP A 106 10.56 21.79 -7.07
N GLU A 107 9.31 22.03 -7.47
CA GLU A 107 8.31 22.60 -6.59
C GLU A 107 7.96 21.63 -5.45
N ALA A 108 7.78 20.34 -5.76
CA ALA A 108 7.53 19.31 -4.76
C ALA A 108 8.68 19.21 -3.75
N GLN A 109 9.94 19.22 -4.23
CA GLN A 109 11.13 19.27 -3.37
C GLN A 109 11.11 20.48 -2.43
N ARG A 110 10.87 21.67 -2.99
CA ARG A 110 10.85 22.92 -2.24
C ARG A 110 9.78 22.90 -1.16
N ARG A 111 8.55 22.50 -1.50
CA ARG A 111 7.43 22.39 -0.55
C ARG A 111 7.71 21.36 0.53
N ASN A 112 8.22 20.19 0.17
CA ASN A 112 8.53 19.14 1.14
C ASN A 112 9.59 19.59 2.16
N ARG A 113 10.69 20.18 1.67
CA ARG A 113 11.78 20.71 2.50
C ARG A 113 11.34 21.88 3.37
N ALA A 114 10.38 22.68 2.92
CA ALA A 114 9.84 23.80 3.69
C ALA A 114 9.01 23.35 4.92
N THR A 115 8.64 22.07 5.03
CA THR A 115 7.83 21.58 6.15
C THR A 115 8.59 21.44 7.47
N GLY A 116 9.92 21.41 7.43
CA GLY A 116 10.76 21.36 8.64
C GLY A 116 12.26 21.41 8.34
N PRO A 117 13.10 21.78 9.32
CA PRO A 117 14.54 21.91 9.12
C PRO A 117 15.22 20.59 8.71
N ASP A 118 14.70 19.46 9.17
CA ASP A 118 15.22 18.11 8.89
C ASP A 118 14.43 17.38 7.80
N ALA A 119 13.53 18.07 7.10
CA ALA A 119 12.69 17.44 6.08
C ALA A 119 13.55 16.86 4.93
N PRO A 120 13.46 15.55 4.65
CA PRO A 120 14.28 14.94 3.62
C PRO A 120 13.89 15.42 2.22
N GLY A 121 14.78 15.20 1.25
CA GLY A 121 14.42 15.34 -0.15
C GLY A 121 13.44 14.24 -0.59
N LEU A 122 12.64 14.53 -1.59
CA LEU A 122 11.83 13.53 -2.31
C LEU A 122 12.69 12.73 -3.30
N THR A 123 12.19 11.56 -3.69
CA THR A 123 12.72 10.83 -4.84
C THR A 123 11.82 11.07 -6.05
N LYS A 124 12.33 10.86 -7.27
CA LYS A 124 11.50 10.91 -8.49
C LYS A 124 10.37 9.87 -8.46
N GLN A 125 10.62 8.70 -7.86
CA GLN A 125 9.59 7.68 -7.68
C GLN A 125 8.45 8.23 -6.80
N THR A 126 8.78 8.83 -5.65
CA THR A 126 7.78 9.46 -4.77
C THR A 126 6.98 10.51 -5.53
N PHE A 127 7.65 11.38 -6.29
CA PHE A 127 6.98 12.42 -7.08
C PHE A 127 5.96 11.86 -8.09
N HIS A 128 6.32 10.82 -8.83
CA HIS A 128 5.39 10.21 -9.78
C HIS A 128 4.21 9.49 -9.13
N LEU A 129 4.31 9.13 -7.85
CA LEU A 129 3.21 8.52 -7.09
C LEU A 129 2.29 9.56 -6.42
N MET A 130 2.74 10.81 -6.26
CA MET A 130 1.99 11.86 -5.59
C MET A 130 0.56 12.06 -6.13
N PRO A 131 0.29 12.02 -7.45
CA PRO A 131 -1.09 12.12 -7.95
C PRO A 131 -2.02 11.03 -7.40
N LYS A 132 -1.53 9.79 -7.24
CA LYS A 132 -2.33 8.70 -6.64
C LYS A 132 -2.46 8.85 -5.13
N MET A 133 -1.40 9.31 -4.45
CA MET A 133 -1.46 9.62 -3.02
C MET A 133 -2.49 10.72 -2.73
N GLN A 134 -2.52 11.76 -3.56
CA GLN A 134 -3.50 12.85 -3.48
C GLN A 134 -4.91 12.33 -3.72
N ALA A 135 -5.13 11.58 -4.80
CA ALA A 135 -6.45 11.02 -5.10
C ALA A 135 -7.00 10.14 -3.97
N LEU A 136 -6.13 9.37 -3.29
CA LEU A 136 -6.49 8.61 -2.09
C LEU A 136 -6.74 9.52 -0.88
N ALA A 137 -5.86 10.48 -0.62
CA ALA A 137 -5.99 11.41 0.50
C ALA A 137 -7.33 12.17 0.46
N ASP A 138 -7.72 12.67 -0.72
CA ASP A 138 -8.98 13.39 -0.93
C ASP A 138 -10.23 12.55 -0.65
N ARG A 139 -10.12 11.23 -0.77
CA ARG A 139 -11.22 10.29 -0.59
C ARG A 139 -11.16 9.55 0.73
N MET A 140 -10.06 9.61 1.47
CA MET A 140 -9.95 8.83 2.68
C MET A 140 -10.71 9.49 3.83
N THR A 141 -11.57 8.72 4.50
CA THR A 141 -12.32 9.16 5.69
C THR A 141 -12.08 8.17 6.82
N PRO A 142 -12.31 8.54 8.09
CA PRO A 142 -12.19 7.60 9.21
C PRO A 142 -12.99 6.31 9.00
N ALA A 143 -14.23 6.43 8.50
CA ALA A 143 -15.09 5.27 8.20
C ALA A 143 -14.50 4.37 7.09
N ARG A 144 -13.89 4.96 6.04
CA ARG A 144 -13.23 4.16 4.99
C ARG A 144 -11.99 3.43 5.51
N GLN A 145 -11.27 4.00 6.46
CA GLN A 145 -10.08 3.37 7.05
C GLN A 145 -10.40 2.15 7.94
N GLU A 146 -11.68 1.91 8.25
CA GLU A 146 -12.10 0.67 8.91
C GLU A 146 -11.79 -0.55 8.03
N CYS A 147 -12.04 -0.43 6.71
CA CYS A 147 -11.84 -1.51 5.73
C CYS A 147 -10.71 -1.27 4.72
N VAL A 148 -10.27 -0.02 4.48
CA VAL A 148 -9.16 0.29 3.57
C VAL A 148 -7.87 0.48 4.35
N ARG A 149 -6.83 -0.27 4.02
CA ARG A 149 -5.55 -0.27 4.74
C ARG A 149 -4.38 -0.07 3.78
N GLU A 150 -3.40 0.72 4.20
CA GLU A 150 -2.10 0.75 3.54
C GLU A 150 -1.40 -0.59 3.78
N VAL A 151 -0.85 -1.18 2.73
CA VAL A 151 -0.05 -2.41 2.79
C VAL A 151 1.24 -2.22 2.02
N HIS A 152 2.25 -3.03 2.35
CA HIS A 152 3.51 -3.05 1.61
C HIS A 152 3.84 -4.49 1.22
N PRO A 153 4.09 -4.81 -0.06
CA PRO A 153 4.21 -6.19 -0.52
C PRO A 153 5.36 -6.95 0.17
N GLU A 154 6.49 -6.28 0.46
CA GLU A 154 7.60 -6.94 1.17
C GLU A 154 7.24 -7.29 2.62
N LEU A 155 6.33 -6.55 3.27
CA LEU A 155 5.82 -6.92 4.60
C LEU A 155 4.80 -8.06 4.53
N ALA A 156 3.99 -8.12 3.46
CA ALA A 156 3.11 -9.26 3.23
C ALA A 156 3.93 -10.55 3.06
N PHE A 157 5.00 -10.52 2.25
CA PHE A 157 5.91 -11.65 2.11
C PHE A 157 6.69 -11.95 3.39
N TYR A 158 7.08 -10.94 4.16
CA TYR A 158 7.69 -11.14 5.48
C TYR A 158 6.78 -11.97 6.39
N ALA A 159 5.49 -11.61 6.48
CA ALA A 159 4.52 -12.33 7.29
C ALA A 159 4.27 -13.76 6.77
N MET A 160 4.14 -13.94 5.45
CA MET A 160 3.98 -15.27 4.84
C MET A 160 5.21 -16.16 5.07
N ASN A 161 6.39 -15.56 5.15
CA ASN A 161 7.66 -16.27 5.33
C ASN A 161 8.05 -16.44 6.81
N GLY A 162 7.06 -16.49 7.72
CA GLY A 162 7.29 -16.74 9.15
C GLY A 162 8.09 -15.63 9.84
N ASP A 163 7.76 -14.37 9.54
CA ASP A 163 8.41 -13.18 10.10
C ASP A 163 9.90 -13.06 9.73
N ALA A 164 10.24 -13.48 8.51
CA ALA A 164 11.58 -13.35 7.93
C ALA A 164 11.53 -12.69 6.54
N PRO A 165 12.41 -11.73 6.24
CA PRO A 165 12.42 -11.07 4.93
C PRO A 165 12.87 -12.05 3.83
N VAL A 166 12.24 -11.96 2.66
CA VAL A 166 12.76 -12.64 1.46
C VAL A 166 14.02 -11.90 1.01
N GLU A 167 15.19 -12.47 1.31
CA GLU A 167 16.49 -11.81 1.08
C GLU A 167 16.74 -11.48 -0.39
N ALA A 168 16.38 -12.42 -1.28
CA ALA A 168 16.58 -12.28 -2.70
C ALA A 168 15.66 -11.21 -3.31
N SER A 169 16.26 -10.33 -4.12
CA SER A 169 15.56 -9.27 -4.84
C SER A 169 14.44 -9.85 -5.73
N LYS A 170 13.29 -9.17 -5.79
CA LYS A 170 12.19 -9.49 -6.71
C LYS A 170 12.58 -9.44 -8.21
N HIS A 171 13.73 -8.83 -8.53
CA HIS A 171 14.28 -8.80 -9.88
C HIS A 171 15.18 -10.00 -10.19
N ALA A 172 15.58 -10.77 -9.18
CA ALA A 172 16.32 -12.02 -9.34
C ALA A 172 15.34 -13.19 -9.47
N GLU A 173 15.75 -14.23 -10.20
CA GLU A 173 14.94 -15.45 -10.35
C GLU A 173 14.61 -16.09 -9.00
N ALA A 174 15.61 -16.30 -8.15
CA ALA A 174 15.41 -16.85 -6.80
C ALA A 174 14.39 -16.04 -5.97
N GLY A 175 14.41 -14.70 -6.08
CA GLY A 175 13.46 -13.85 -5.35
C GLY A 175 12.05 -13.89 -5.91
N ARG A 176 11.88 -14.12 -7.22
CA ARG A 176 10.56 -14.36 -7.84
C ARG A 176 10.01 -15.72 -7.43
N THR A 177 10.82 -16.76 -7.51
CA THR A 177 10.44 -18.13 -7.12
C THR A 177 9.99 -18.19 -5.66
N ALA A 178 10.79 -17.64 -4.73
CA ALA A 178 10.42 -17.63 -3.31
C ALA A 178 9.07 -16.94 -3.04
N ARG A 179 8.79 -15.83 -3.73
CA ARG A 179 7.50 -15.13 -3.60
C ARG A 179 6.34 -15.93 -4.19
N MET A 180 6.56 -16.62 -5.31
CA MET A 180 5.54 -17.51 -5.91
C MET A 180 5.23 -18.71 -5.02
N ASP A 181 6.25 -19.30 -4.38
CA ASP A 181 6.08 -20.41 -3.45
C ASP A 181 5.26 -19.98 -2.24
N LEU A 182 5.53 -18.80 -1.67
CA LEU A 182 4.77 -18.23 -0.56
C LEU A 182 3.30 -17.93 -0.92
N LEU A 183 3.01 -17.58 -2.17
CA LEU A 183 1.63 -17.36 -2.63
C LEU A 183 0.86 -18.65 -2.90
N ALA A 184 1.57 -19.77 -3.06
CA ALA A 184 0.99 -21.08 -3.37
C ALA A 184 0.76 -21.96 -2.13
N ALA A 185 1.32 -21.58 -0.98
CA ALA A 185 1.21 -22.26 0.31
C ALA A 185 -0.15 -22.03 0.99
#